data_AF-A0ABD0P098-F1
#
_entry.id   AF-A0ABD0P098-F1
#
_cell.length_a   1.000
_cell.length_b   1.000
_cell.length_c   1.000
_cell.angle_alpha   90.00
_cell.angle_beta   90.00
_cell.angle_gamma   90.00
#
_symmetry.space_group_name_H-M   'P 1'
#
loop_
_entity.id
_entity.type
_entity.pdbx_description
1 polymer ?
#
loop_
_entity_poly.entity_id
_entity_poly.type
_entity_poly.pdbx_seq_one_letter_code
_entity_poly.pdbx_strand_id
1 'polypeptide(L)'
;RHHLQFVYTVLTKPDGFSGPVFSAVGLYDDRRISHYSNEEKTWKRDCSDAEIWRYTEEPRDSRDWFINQVNTLANCTSSRCD
;
A
#
# COMPACT_ATOMS: atom_id res chain seq x y z
N ARG A 1 13.97 19.60 -8.03
CA ARG A 1 12.49 19.49 -7.99
C ARG A 1 12.18 18.41 -6.99
N HIS A 2 11.48 18.73 -5.90
CA HIS A 2 11.12 17.78 -4.85
C HIS A 2 9.80 17.10 -5.19
N HIS A 3 9.59 15.86 -4.76
CA HIS A 3 8.35 15.13 -5.02
C HIS A 3 7.94 14.21 -3.87
N LEU A 4 6.62 14.11 -3.68
CA LEU A 4 5.97 13.19 -2.75
C LEU A 4 5.27 12.09 -3.57
N GLN A 5 5.49 10.83 -3.19
CA GLN A 5 4.88 9.67 -3.83
C GLN A 5 4.25 8.74 -2.80
N PHE A 6 3.17 8.08 -3.20
CA PHE A 6 2.59 6.97 -2.47
C PHE A 6 2.61 5.73 -3.36
N VAL A 7 3.23 4.66 -2.86
CA VAL A 7 3.35 3.38 -3.57
C VAL A 7 2.49 2.36 -2.84
N TYR A 8 1.57 1.72 -3.57
CA TYR A 8 0.64 0.72 -3.04
C TYR A 8 1.00 -0.65 -3.59
N THR A 9 1.06 -1.65 -2.71
CA THR A 9 1.32 -3.04 -3.06
C THR A 9 0.16 -3.90 -2.59
N VAL A 10 -0.38 -4.73 -3.49
CA VAL A 10 -1.43 -5.69 -3.19
C VAL A 10 -1.01 -7.06 -3.72
N LEU A 11 -1.16 -8.09 -2.89
CA LEU A 11 -0.78 -9.45 -3.21
C LEU A 11 -2.01 -10.36 -3.19
N THR A 12 -2.22 -11.12 -4.27
CA THR A 12 -3.04 -12.34 -4.23
C THR A 12 -2.26 -13.40 -3.48
N LYS A 13 -2.56 -13.60 -2.19
CA LYS A 13 -1.79 -14.54 -1.37
C LYS A 13 -2.10 -16.00 -1.74
N PRO A 14 -1.12 -16.81 -2.17
CA PRO A 14 -1.25 -18.25 -2.12
C PRO A 14 -1.09 -18.77 -0.68
N ASP A 15 -1.55 -20.00 -0.44
CA ASP A 15 -1.36 -20.67 0.84
C ASP A 15 0.12 -20.75 1.22
N GLY A 16 0.45 -20.40 2.47
CA GLY A 16 1.81 -20.47 3.02
C GLY A 16 2.67 -19.19 2.85
N PHE A 17 2.18 -18.14 2.19
CA PHE A 17 2.94 -16.88 2.07
C PHE A 17 2.75 -15.96 3.30
N SER A 18 3.86 -15.54 3.91
CA SER A 18 3.89 -14.60 5.04
C SER A 18 4.10 -13.16 4.58
N GLY A 19 3.30 -12.22 5.08
CA GLY A 19 3.39 -10.77 4.79
C GLY A 19 2.00 -10.14 4.63
N PRO A 20 1.87 -8.81 4.47
CA PRO A 20 0.58 -8.16 4.25
C PRO A 20 -0.09 -8.52 2.92
N VAL A 21 -1.43 -8.61 2.91
CA VAL A 21 -2.19 -8.63 1.64
C VAL A 21 -2.08 -7.28 0.94
N PHE A 22 -2.08 -6.20 1.72
CA PHE A 22 -1.90 -4.84 1.24
C PHE A 22 -0.92 -4.11 2.14
N SER A 23 -0.01 -3.37 1.51
CA SER A 23 0.89 -2.43 2.14
C SER A 23 1.06 -1.19 1.28
N ALA A 24 1.44 -0.09 1.91
CA ALA A 24 1.74 1.14 1.22
C ALA A 24 2.93 1.85 1.86
N VAL A 25 3.65 2.65 1.08
CA VAL A 25 4.74 3.50 1.57
C VAL A 25 4.61 4.91 1.02
N GLY A 26 4.92 5.90 1.86
CA GLY A 26 5.10 7.28 1.46
C GLY A 26 6.58 7.58 1.24
N LEU A 27 6.92 8.17 0.10
CA LEU A 27 8.28 8.53 -0.29
C LEU A 27 8.37 10.05 -0.50
N TYR A 28 9.40 10.66 0.08
CA TYR A 28 9.80 12.04 -0.22
C TYR A 28 11.21 12.02 -0.81
N ASP A 29 11.36 12.42 -2.07
CA ASP A 29 12.61 12.30 -2.83
C ASP A 29 13.29 10.93 -2.65
N ASP A 30 12.54 9.87 -2.96
CA ASP A 30 12.96 8.47 -2.87
C ASP A 30 13.25 7.95 -1.44
N ARG A 31 13.13 8.78 -0.40
CA ARG A 31 13.28 8.36 0.99
C ARG A 31 11.93 7.96 1.57
N ARG A 32 11.87 6.75 2.15
CA ARG A 32 10.69 6.29 2.88
C ARG A 32 10.49 7.13 4.12
N ILE A 33 9.36 7.83 4.17
CA ILE A 33 8.96 8.65 5.32
C ILE A 33 7.86 7.97 6.12
N SER A 34 7.10 7.06 5.50
CA SER A 34 5.97 6.39 6.12
C SER A 34 5.65 5.04 5.52
N HIS A 35 4.89 4.25 6.27
CA HIS A 35 4.37 2.98 5.82
C HIS A 35 2.98 2.69 6.39
N TYR A 36 2.24 1.83 5.69
CA TYR A 36 0.97 1.24 6.09
C TYR A 36 1.01 -0.25 5.79
N SER A 37 0.38 -1.06 6.63
CA SER A 37 0.07 -2.45 6.32
C SER A 37 -1.30 -2.85 6.84
N ASN A 38 -1.85 -3.93 6.29
CA ASN A 38 -3.13 -4.48 6.76
C ASN A 38 -3.10 -5.01 8.19
N GLU A 39 -1.93 -5.39 8.70
CA GLU A 39 -1.75 -5.79 10.09
C GLU A 39 -1.92 -4.58 11.02
N GLU A 40 -1.31 -3.45 10.68
CA GLU A 40 -1.29 -2.23 11.50
C GLU A 40 -2.55 -1.36 11.30
N LYS A 41 -3.16 -1.41 10.10
CA LYS A 41 -4.35 -0.63 9.69
C LYS A 41 -4.26 0.87 9.92
N THR A 42 -3.05 1.40 10.06
CA THR A 42 -2.80 2.82 10.30
C THR A 42 -1.45 3.20 9.68
N TRP A 43 -1.31 4.45 9.25
CA TRP A 43 -0.04 4.96 8.76
C TRP A 43 0.91 5.17 9.93
N LYS A 44 2.12 4.62 9.80
CA LYS A 44 3.23 4.83 10.71
C LYS A 44 4.24 5.73 10.05
N ARG A 45 4.84 6.60 10.85
CA ARG A 45 5.83 7.57 10.42
C ARG A 45 7.22 7.04 10.78
N ASP A 46 8.11 7.02 9.81
CA ASP A 46 9.47 6.50 9.98
C ASP A 46 10.47 7.60 10.38
N CYS A 47 10.15 8.85 10.09
CA CYS A 47 11.00 10.00 10.39
C CYS A 47 10.36 10.92 11.44
N SER A 48 11.19 11.41 12.36
CA SER A 48 10.84 12.41 13.38
C SER A 48 10.74 13.83 12.82
N ASP A 49 11.05 14.04 11.54
CA ASP A 49 11.07 15.35 10.93
C ASP A 49 9.64 15.89 10.75
N ALA A 50 9.23 16.73 11.70
CA ALA A 50 7.90 17.29 11.77
C ALA A 50 7.56 18.18 10.56
N GLU A 51 8.57 18.71 9.86
CA GLU A 51 8.34 19.62 8.72
C GLU A 51 7.75 18.88 7.51
N ILE A 52 8.27 17.69 7.21
CA ILE A 52 7.74 16.80 6.15
C ILE A 52 6.28 16.46 6.48
N TRP A 53 5.99 16.17 7.74
CA TRP A 53 4.66 15.75 8.18
C TRP A 53 3.64 16.87 8.32
N ARG A 54 4.08 18.13 8.41
CA ARG A 54 3.17 19.27 8.57
C ARG A 54 2.21 19.44 7.40
N TYR A 55 2.61 18.99 6.22
CA TYR A 55 1.88 19.20 4.97
C TYR A 55 1.46 17.90 4.27
N THR A 56 1.89 16.76 4.81
CA THR A 56 1.58 15.46 4.22
C THR A 56 0.27 14.95 4.82
N GLU A 57 -0.83 15.08 4.07
CA GLU A 57 -2.07 14.39 4.42
C GLU A 57 -1.95 12.91 4.07
N GLU A 58 -2.37 12.05 5.00
CA GLU A 58 -2.47 10.61 4.72
C GLU A 58 -3.50 10.38 3.61
N PRO A 59 -3.19 9.51 2.63
CA PRO A 59 -4.15 9.18 1.60
C PRO A 59 -5.45 8.65 2.21
N ARG A 60 -6.59 9.06 1.66
CA ARG A 60 -7.88 8.44 2.00
C ARG A 60 -7.78 6.93 1.80
N ASP A 61 -8.39 6.17 2.71
CA ASP A 61 -8.27 4.73 2.76
C ASP A 61 -8.73 4.11 1.42
N SER A 62 -7.76 3.61 0.66
CA SER A 62 -7.94 3.01 -0.67
C SER A 62 -7.69 1.51 -0.66
N ARG A 63 -7.42 0.93 0.52
CA ARG A 63 -7.08 -0.48 0.70
C ARG A 63 -8.10 -1.40 0.04
N ASP A 64 -9.36 -1.25 0.43
CA ASP A 64 -10.43 -2.15 -0.01
C ASP A 64 -10.69 -2.01 -1.51
N TRP A 65 -10.50 -0.80 -2.06
CA TRP A 65 -10.61 -0.57 -3.49
C TRP A 65 -9.54 -1.35 -4.27
N PHE A 66 -8.26 -1.24 -3.89
CA PHE A 66 -7.17 -1.95 -4.57
C PHE A 66 -7.28 -3.48 -4.42
N ILE A 67 -7.63 -3.96 -3.22
CA ILE A 67 -7.88 -5.40 -2.99
C ILE A 67 -8.99 -5.90 -3.91
N ASN A 68 -10.10 -5.16 -4.01
CA ASN A 68 -11.20 -5.53 -4.89
C ASN A 68 -10.77 -5.59 -6.36
N GLN A 69 -10.02 -4.59 -6.85
CA GLN A 69 -9.50 -4.58 -8.22
C GLN A 69 -8.63 -5.81 -8.52
N VAL A 70 -7.67 -6.13 -7.63
CA VAL A 70 -6.78 -7.28 -7.82
C VAL A 70 -7.53 -8.61 -7.79
N ASN A 71 -8.50 -8.77 -6.88
CA ASN A 71 -9.35 -9.96 -6.84
C ASN A 71 -10.21 -10.10 -8.10
N THR A 72 -10.79 -9.00 -8.61
CA THR A 72 -11.52 -9.02 -9.88
C THR A 72 -10.63 -9.50 -11.03
N LEU A 73 -9.41 -8.96 -11.14
CA LEU A 73 -8.47 -9.33 -12.20
C LEU A 73 -8.00 -10.80 -12.08
N ALA A 74 -7.74 -11.28 -10.87
CA ALA A 74 -7.36 -12.67 -10.63
C ALA A 74 -8.48 -13.66 -11.00
N ASN A 75 -9.73 -13.33 -10.66
CA ASN A 75 -10.88 -14.16 -11.01
C ASN A 75 -11.17 -14.18 -12.52
N CYS A 76 -10.87 -13.09 -13.25
CA CYS A 76 -11.00 -13.07 -14.71
C CYS A 76 -9.99 -13.98 -15.42
N THR A 77 -8.86 -14.28 -14.80
CA THR A 77 -7.83 -15.17 -15.36
C THR A 77 -8.01 -16.64 -14.93
N SER A 78 -8.91 -16.92 -13.98
CA SER A 78 -9.34 -18.28 -13.65
C SER A 78 -10.46 -18.78 -14.56
N SER A 79 -10.29 -18.70 -15.88
CA SER A 79 -11.08 -19.56 -16.77
C SER A 79 -10.59 -20.99 -16.56
N ARG A 80 -11.42 -21.85 -15.96
CA ARG A 80 -11.15 -23.29 -16.00
C ARG A 80 -11.07 -23.70 -17.46
N CYS A 81 -9.88 -24.12 -17.89
CA CYS A 81 -9.77 -24.95 -19.07
C CYS A 81 -10.28 -26.33 -18.64
N ASP A 82 -11.57 -26.59 -18.87
CA ASP A 82 -12.13 -27.94 -18.81
C ASP A 82 -11.58 -28.81 -19.95
#